data_AF-E9H820-F1
#
_entry.id   AF-E9H820-F1
#
_cell.length_a   1.000
_cell.length_b   1.000
_cell.length_c   1.000
_cell.angle_alpha   90.00
_cell.angle_beta   90.00
_cell.angle_gamma   90.00
#
_symmetry.space_group_name_H-M   'P 1'
#
loop_
_entity.id
_entity.type
_entity.pdbx_description
1 polymer ?
#
loop_
_entity_poly.entity_id
_entity_poly.type
_entity_poly.pdbx_seq_one_letter_code
_entity_poly.pdbx_strand_id
1 'polypeptide(L)'
;MAFKKSCGNTIKFATQNISPALIQAVVLAVYGFGCITLMARNFSKEEAPLSNAMIAYIPLMPGLQFFIYFAWLCFGRAAVDPFGDDEDDINVKQLKLWKSTVKRLKTGFHKAEGHLQSKATGSFS
;
A
#
# COMPACT_ATOMS: atom_id res chain seq x y z
N MET A 1 -27.86 4.59 10.61
CA MET A 1 -27.75 3.69 9.43
C MET A 1 -26.47 3.89 8.61
N ALA A 2 -25.88 5.10 8.54
CA ALA A 2 -24.66 5.38 7.76
C ALA A 2 -23.45 4.48 8.11
N PHE A 3 -23.22 4.20 9.40
CA PHE A 3 -22.11 3.34 9.84
C PHE A 3 -22.21 1.90 9.30
N LYS A 4 -23.42 1.29 9.37
CA LYS A 4 -23.66 -0.07 8.86
C LYS A 4 -23.43 -0.15 7.34
N LYS A 5 -23.82 0.90 6.59
CA LYS A 5 -23.60 1.00 5.15
C LYS A 5 -22.11 1.12 4.80
N SER A 6 -21.36 1.90 5.57
CA SER A 6 -19.90 2.04 5.40
C SER A 6 -19.17 0.73 5.68
N CYS A 7 -19.47 0.03 6.79
CA CYS A 7 -18.89 -1.28 7.08
C CYS A 7 -19.26 -2.33 6.02
N GLY A 8 -20.49 -2.31 5.50
CA GLY A 8 -20.92 -3.20 4.42
C GLY A 8 -20.15 -2.98 3.12
N ASN A 9 -19.86 -1.72 2.76
CA ASN A 9 -19.01 -1.41 1.60
C ASN A 9 -17.58 -1.90 1.80
N THR A 10 -16.98 -1.70 2.98
CA THR A 10 -15.63 -2.19 3.28
C THR A 10 -15.53 -3.71 3.18
N ILE A 11 -16.52 -4.45 3.72
CA ILE A 11 -16.56 -5.91 3.61
C ILE A 11 -16.70 -6.36 2.15
N LYS A 12 -17.51 -5.67 1.35
CA LYS A 12 -17.63 -5.96 -0.09
C LYS A 12 -16.30 -5.78 -0.82
N PHE A 13 -15.58 -4.69 -0.56
CA PHE A 13 -14.24 -4.47 -1.12
C PHE A 13 -13.23 -5.52 -0.66
N ALA A 14 -13.26 -5.91 0.63
CA ALA A 14 -12.36 -6.93 1.17
C ALA A 14 -12.68 -8.36 0.73
N THR A 15 -13.93 -8.62 0.31
CA THR A 15 -14.37 -9.95 -0.18
C THR A 15 -14.23 -10.07 -1.69
N GLN A 16 -14.20 -8.93 -2.40
CA GLN A 16 -14.01 -8.89 -3.84
C GLN A 16 -12.50 -8.94 -4.15
N ASN A 17 -11.89 -10.09 -3.88
CA ASN A 17 -10.48 -10.31 -4.18
C ASN A 17 -10.28 -10.35 -5.69
N ILE A 18 -9.40 -9.50 -6.19
CA ILE A 18 -8.78 -9.71 -7.50
C ILE A 18 -8.04 -11.06 -7.42
N SER A 19 -8.27 -11.93 -8.40
CA SER A 19 -7.67 -13.26 -8.40
C SER A 19 -6.15 -13.16 -8.26
N PRO A 20 -5.52 -13.84 -7.28
CA PRO A 20 -4.08 -13.83 -7.10
C PRO A 20 -3.32 -14.26 -8.36
N ALA A 21 -3.94 -15.11 -9.18
CA ALA A 21 -3.41 -15.54 -10.46
C ALA A 21 -3.22 -14.37 -11.46
N LEU A 22 -4.06 -13.33 -11.39
CA LEU A 22 -3.94 -12.15 -12.25
C LEU A 22 -2.67 -11.36 -11.92
N ILE A 23 -2.40 -11.14 -10.64
CA ILE A 23 -1.19 -10.46 -10.18
C ILE A 23 0.05 -11.29 -10.54
N GLN A 24 -0.02 -12.61 -10.39
CA GLN A 24 1.06 -13.53 -10.76
C GLN A 24 1.34 -13.54 -12.27
N ALA A 25 0.30 -13.53 -13.11
CA ALA A 25 0.46 -13.47 -14.57
C ALA A 25 1.14 -12.16 -15.02
N VAL A 26 0.75 -11.04 -14.40
CA VAL A 26 1.35 -9.73 -14.67
C VAL A 26 2.82 -9.69 -14.23
N VAL A 27 3.15 -10.30 -13.10
CA VAL A 27 4.55 -10.49 -12.65
C VAL A 27 5.33 -11.31 -13.67
N LEU A 28 4.83 -12.48 -14.07
CA LEU A 28 5.49 -13.31 -15.08
C LEU A 28 5.69 -12.59 -16.41
N ALA A 29 4.74 -11.76 -16.84
CA ALA A 29 4.87 -10.97 -18.07
C ALA A 29 6.01 -9.93 -17.98
N VAL A 30 6.14 -9.21 -16.87
CA VAL A 30 7.20 -8.20 -16.68
C VAL A 30 8.57 -8.85 -16.54
N TYR A 31 8.66 -9.96 -15.78
CA TYR A 31 9.91 -10.74 -15.69
C TYR A 31 10.27 -11.37 -17.04
N GLY A 32 9.30 -11.88 -17.79
CA GLY A 32 9.47 -12.40 -19.14
C GLY A 32 9.97 -11.35 -20.12
N PHE A 33 9.43 -10.13 -20.08
CA PHE A 33 9.90 -8.99 -20.86
C PHE A 33 11.38 -8.67 -20.56
N GLY A 34 11.77 -8.68 -19.28
CA GLY A 34 13.17 -8.53 -18.87
C GLY A 34 14.07 -9.64 -19.43
N CYS A 35 13.67 -10.91 -19.27
CA CYS A 35 14.42 -12.06 -19.77
C CYS A 35 14.62 -12.05 -21.29
N ILE A 36 13.56 -11.74 -22.06
CA ILE A 36 13.63 -11.65 -23.52
C ILE A 36 14.57 -10.51 -23.94
N THR A 37 14.50 -9.36 -23.26
CA THR A 37 15.39 -8.22 -23.53
C THR A 37 16.85 -8.55 -23.22
N LEU A 38 17.12 -9.31 -22.16
CA LEU A 38 18.47 -9.79 -21.83
C LEU A 38 18.98 -10.81 -22.85
N MET A 39 18.15 -11.77 -23.28
CA MET A 39 18.51 -12.73 -24.33
C MET A 39 18.80 -12.03 -25.66
N ALA A 40 17.94 -11.11 -26.10
CA ALA A 40 18.11 -10.35 -27.34
C ALA A 40 19.46 -9.60 -27.38
N ARG A 41 19.92 -9.07 -26.24
CA ARG A 41 21.24 -8.42 -26.15
C ARG A 41 22.42 -9.36 -26.29
N ASN A 42 22.31 -10.60 -25.78
CA ASN A 42 23.38 -11.58 -25.92
C ASN A 42 23.59 -11.97 -27.40
N PHE A 43 22.51 -12.03 -28.19
CA PHE A 43 22.59 -12.31 -29.62
C PHE A 43 23.13 -11.13 -30.47
N SER A 44 22.90 -9.88 -30.07
CA SER A 44 23.39 -8.71 -30.83
C SER A 44 24.88 -8.38 -30.62
N LYS A 45 25.62 -9.15 -29.80
CA LYS A 45 27.00 -8.83 -29.43
C LYS A 45 28.06 -9.35 -30.41
N GLU A 46 27.70 -10.21 -31.36
CA GLU A 46 28.66 -10.84 -32.28
C GLU A 46 29.24 -9.88 -33.35
N GLU A 47 28.64 -8.70 -33.61
CA GLU A 47 28.96 -7.90 -34.81
C GLU A 47 29.35 -6.41 -34.53
N ALA A 48 29.49 -5.98 -33.27
CA ALA A 48 29.64 -4.54 -32.95
C ALA A 48 31.10 -4.07 -32.73
N PRO A 49 31.52 -2.91 -33.29
CA PRO A 49 32.86 -2.34 -33.04
C PRO A 49 33.07 -1.96 -31.56
N LEU A 50 34.32 -2.03 -31.09
CA LEU A 50 34.73 -1.85 -29.68
C LEU A 50 34.14 -0.60 -29.00
N SER A 51 33.94 0.49 -29.75
CA SER A 51 33.30 1.73 -29.27
C SER A 51 31.85 1.53 -28.82
N ASN A 52 31.10 0.64 -29.48
CA ASN A 52 29.72 0.30 -29.12
C ASN A 52 29.66 -0.75 -28.00
N ALA A 53 30.76 -1.46 -27.73
CA ALA A 53 30.82 -2.48 -26.69
C ALA A 53 30.68 -1.90 -25.27
N MET A 54 31.16 -0.66 -25.03
CA MET A 54 31.00 0.06 -23.75
C MET A 54 29.54 0.43 -23.48
N ILE A 55 28.82 0.98 -24.46
CA ILE A 55 27.38 1.28 -24.38
C ILE A 55 26.55 -0.03 -24.31
N ALA A 56 27.06 -1.09 -24.95
CA ALA A 56 26.51 -2.45 -24.83
C ALA A 56 26.89 -3.17 -23.51
N TYR A 57 27.70 -2.59 -22.64
CA TYR A 57 28.02 -3.20 -21.35
C TYR A 57 26.97 -2.84 -20.29
N ILE A 58 26.49 -1.59 -20.27
CA ILE A 58 25.43 -1.12 -19.36
C ILE A 58 24.19 -0.71 -20.18
N PRO A 59 23.14 -1.56 -20.27
CA PRO A 59 21.87 -1.23 -20.91
C PRO A 59 21.11 -0.16 -20.14
N LEU A 60 21.49 1.12 -20.26
CA LEU A 60 20.75 2.17 -19.56
C LEU A 60 19.31 2.29 -20.09
N MET A 61 19.13 2.30 -21.41
CA MET A 61 17.80 2.51 -22.03
C MET A 61 16.81 1.34 -21.80
N PRO A 62 17.16 0.06 -22.08
CA PRO A 62 16.25 -1.05 -21.80
C PRO A 62 16.09 -1.32 -20.30
N GLY A 63 17.14 -1.05 -19.51
CA GLY A 63 17.08 -1.13 -18.06
C GLY A 63 16.09 -0.13 -17.47
N LEU A 64 16.15 1.14 -17.89
CA LEU A 64 15.19 2.17 -17.46
C LEU A 64 13.75 1.79 -17.84
N GLN A 65 13.54 1.27 -19.05
CA GLN A 65 12.20 0.84 -19.48
C GLN A 65 11.68 -0.34 -18.64
N PHE A 66 12.54 -1.30 -18.30
CA PHE A 66 12.20 -2.36 -17.35
C PHE A 66 11.87 -1.80 -15.95
N PHE A 67 12.68 -0.87 -15.44
CA PHE A 67 12.43 -0.26 -14.13
C PHE A 67 11.11 0.51 -14.07
N ILE A 68 10.72 1.21 -15.14
CA ILE A 68 9.42 1.91 -15.20
C ILE A 68 8.27 0.89 -15.14
N TYR A 69 8.33 -0.21 -15.90
CA TYR A 69 7.29 -1.25 -15.85
C TYR A 69 7.26 -2.00 -14.51
N PHE A 70 8.43 -2.25 -13.93
CA PHE A 70 8.53 -2.89 -12.62
C PHE A 70 8.02 -1.97 -11.49
N ALA A 71 8.30 -0.67 -11.56
CA ALA A 71 7.78 0.33 -10.63
C ALA A 71 6.25 0.46 -10.75
N TRP A 72 5.71 0.49 -11.97
CA TRP A 72 4.26 0.49 -12.20
C TRP A 72 3.60 -0.78 -11.65
N LEU A 73 4.26 -1.93 -11.79
CA LEU A 73 3.79 -3.21 -11.26
C LEU A 73 3.75 -3.21 -9.72
N CYS A 74 4.80 -2.71 -9.07
CA CYS A 74 4.84 -2.62 -7.60
C CYS A 74 3.77 -1.67 -7.08
N PHE A 75 3.57 -0.52 -7.73
CA PHE A 75 2.48 0.41 -7.42
C PHE A 75 1.10 -0.26 -7.58
N GLY A 76 0.89 -0.99 -8.67
CA GLY A 76 -0.34 -1.74 -8.91
C GLY A 76 -0.59 -2.82 -7.86
N ARG A 77 0.45 -3.51 -7.38
CA ARG A 77 0.33 -4.52 -6.33
C ARG A 77 -0.07 -3.88 -4.99
N ALA A 78 0.61 -2.80 -4.59
CA ALA A 78 0.31 -2.07 -3.36
C ALA A 78 -1.11 -1.48 -3.37
N ALA A 79 -1.60 -1.05 -4.54
CA ALA A 79 -2.96 -0.53 -4.68
C ALA A 79 -4.07 -1.58 -4.57
N VAL A 80 -3.77 -2.88 -4.75
CA VAL A 80 -4.78 -3.95 -4.78
C VAL A 80 -5.16 -4.43 -3.38
N ASP A 81 -4.23 -4.41 -2.42
CA ASP A 81 -4.52 -4.84 -1.04
C ASP A 81 -4.16 -3.76 0.00
N PRO A 82 -5.02 -2.72 0.17
CA PRO A 82 -4.74 -1.61 1.08
C PRO A 82 -4.92 -1.95 2.58
N PHE A 83 -5.25 -3.21 2.92
CA PHE A 83 -5.51 -3.68 4.29
C PHE A 83 -4.53 -4.77 4.73
N GLY A 84 -3.42 -4.95 4.02
CA GLY A 84 -2.35 -5.87 4.40
C GLY A 84 -1.57 -5.41 5.64
N ASP A 85 -0.38 -5.98 5.81
CA ASP A 85 0.58 -5.62 6.87
C ASP A 85 1.86 -5.00 6.27
N ASP A 86 1.82 -4.59 5.00
CA ASP A 86 2.90 -3.86 4.35
C ASP A 86 3.00 -2.43 4.93
N GLU A 87 4.20 -1.84 4.90
CA GLU A 87 4.46 -0.53 5.52
C GLU A 87 3.60 0.61 4.93
N ASP A 88 3.14 0.46 3.68
CA ASP A 88 2.29 1.42 2.97
C ASP A 88 0.78 1.22 3.23
N ASP A 89 0.41 0.21 4.03
CA ASP A 89 -0.99 -0.15 4.27
C ASP A 89 -1.69 0.73 5.32
N ILE A 90 -3.02 0.73 5.26
CA ILE A 90 -3.84 1.48 6.22
C ILE A 90 -3.68 0.84 7.61
N ASN A 91 -2.99 1.55 8.50
CA ASN A 91 -2.74 1.13 9.88
C ASN A 91 -4.02 1.09 10.76
N VAL A 92 -4.85 0.05 10.59
CA VAL A 92 -6.11 -0.13 11.32
C VAL A 92 -5.89 -0.27 12.84
N LYS A 93 -4.73 -0.83 13.25
CA LYS A 93 -4.33 -0.99 14.65
C LYS A 93 -4.20 0.38 15.35
N GLN A 94 -3.50 1.32 14.72
CA GLN A 94 -3.32 2.70 15.20
C GLN A 94 -4.66 3.44 15.30
N LEU A 95 -5.52 3.30 14.28
CA LEU A 95 -6.84 3.94 14.28
C LEU A 95 -7.76 3.43 15.41
N LYS A 96 -7.72 2.12 15.70
CA LYS A 96 -8.48 1.52 16.80
C LYS A 96 -7.98 2.01 18.16
N LEU A 97 -6.66 2.09 18.34
CA LEU A 97 -6.05 2.63 19.55
C LEU A 97 -6.46 4.09 19.77
N TRP A 98 -6.33 4.92 18.75
CA TRP A 98 -6.71 6.33 18.83
C TRP A 98 -8.20 6.50 19.19
N LYS A 99 -9.11 5.75 18.56
CA LYS A 99 -10.53 5.76 18.92
C LYS A 99 -10.79 5.32 20.37
N SER A 100 -10.06 4.32 20.86
CA SER A 100 -10.15 3.86 22.26
C SER A 100 -9.69 4.95 23.24
N THR A 101 -8.56 5.59 22.95
CA THR A 101 -8.00 6.68 23.77
C THR A 101 -8.93 7.88 23.81
N VAL A 102 -9.45 8.32 22.66
CA VAL A 102 -10.40 9.45 22.58
C VAL A 102 -11.68 9.14 23.37
N LYS A 103 -12.19 7.90 23.28
CA LYS A 103 -13.36 7.49 24.07
C LYS A 103 -13.08 7.55 25.58
N ARG A 104 -11.93 7.06 26.03
CA ARG A 104 -11.52 7.11 27.44
C ARG A 104 -11.40 8.55 27.95
N LEU A 105 -10.81 9.45 27.16
CA LEU A 105 -10.71 10.87 27.51
C LEU A 105 -12.09 11.51 27.64
N LYS A 106 -13.01 11.24 26.71
CA LYS A 106 -14.37 11.79 26.76
C LYS A 106 -15.15 11.32 28.00
N THR A 107 -15.01 10.05 28.36
CA THR A 107 -15.64 9.49 29.57
C THR A 107 -15.01 10.06 30.84
N GLY A 108 -13.69 10.26 30.87
CA GLY A 108 -12.99 10.91 31.97
C GLY A 108 -13.42 12.37 32.16
N PHE A 109 -13.57 13.12 31.07
CA PHE A 109 -14.01 14.51 31.08
C PHE A 109 -15.44 14.66 31.63
N HIS A 110 -16.40 13.87 31.13
CA HIS A 110 -17.78 13.86 31.66
C HIS A 110 -17.85 13.52 33.15
N LYS A 111 -17.00 12.60 33.63
CA LYS A 111 -16.94 12.24 35.05
C LYS A 111 -16.41 13.42 35.88
N ALA A 112 -15.37 14.11 35.41
CA ALA A 112 -14.82 15.29 36.08
C ALA A 112 -15.81 16.47 36.13
N GLU A 113 -16.53 16.73 35.03
CA GLU A 113 -17.58 17.76 34.98
C GLU A 113 -18.72 17.47 35.99
N GLY A 114 -19.15 16.21 36.10
CA GLY A 114 -20.16 15.80 37.09
C GLY A 114 -19.71 15.99 38.54
N HIS A 115 -18.44 15.70 38.84
CA HIS A 115 -17.89 15.94 40.18
C HIS A 115 -17.77 17.43 40.51
N LEU A 116 -17.42 18.28 39.54
CA LEU A 116 -17.34 19.73 39.74
C LEU A 116 -18.72 20.37 39.96
N GLN A 117 -19.73 19.95 39.20
CA GLN A 117 -21.12 20.40 39.37
C GLN A 117 -21.71 19.98 40.72
N SER A 118 -21.43 18.77 41.19
CA SER A 118 -21.84 18.30 42.53
C SER A 118 -21.14 19.09 43.66
N LYS A 119 -19.88 19.49 43.47
CA LYS A 119 -19.15 20.30 44.46
C LYS A 119 -19.61 21.76 44.49
N ALA A 120 -19.98 22.32 43.34
CA ALA A 120 -20.51 23.68 43.24
C ALA A 120 -21.92 23.83 43.85
N THR A 121 -22.76 22.79 43.74
CA THR A 121 -24.11 22.78 44.32
C THR A 121 -24.15 22.51 45.82
N GLY A 122 -23.19 21.73 46.36
CA GLY A 122 -23.06 21.49 47.80
C GLY A 122 -22.40 22.62 48.61
N SER A 123 -21.87 23.66 47.96
CA SER A 123 -21.26 24.83 48.61
C SER A 123 -22.23 26.01 48.78
N PHE A 124 -23.48 25.88 48.32
CA PHE A 124 -24.51 26.93 48.38
C PHE A 124 -25.69 26.55 49.30
N SER A 125 -25.49 25.59 50.21
CA SER A 125 -26.45 25.25 51.29
C SER A 125 -25.77 25.32 52.64
#